data_AF-A0A5B2UCC2-F1
#
_entry.id   AF-A0A5B2UCC2-F1
#
_cell.length_a   1.000
_cell.length_b   1.000
_cell.length_c   1.000
_cell.angle_alpha   90.00
_cell.angle_beta   90.00
_cell.angle_gamma   90.00
#
_symmetry.space_group_name_H-M   'P 1'
#
loop_
_entity.id
_entity.type
_entity.pdbx_description
1 polymer ?
#
loop_
_entity_poly.entity_id
_entity_poly.type
_entity_poly.pdbx_seq_one_letter_code
_entity_poly.pdbx_strand_id
1 'polypeptide(L)'
;MKKFIFEKFHIILLVLTLGLIIFCMVDENLWVKKMLKRPKYTIGEAITDWHPKNNNGVGTDYSYQVSNKIYYKTTNCSYKKGDKFLIIFDSIKPKNAKVLDIYSIENYLIDLKVPSKGWKYQDVPFNIDSNTIKKYVQDWNVEPFEYIEK
;
A
#
# COMPACT_ATOMS: atom_id res chain seq x y z
N MET A 1 46.70 5.34 -5.60
CA MET A 1 45.33 5.10 -5.09
C MET A 1 44.29 6.04 -5.67
N LYS A 2 44.41 7.37 -5.57
CA LYS A 2 43.42 8.32 -6.12
C LYS A 2 43.14 8.17 -7.62
N LYS A 3 44.17 7.90 -8.44
CA LYS A 3 44.05 7.75 -9.91
C LYS A 3 43.22 6.52 -10.33
N PHE A 4 43.46 5.37 -9.69
CA PHE A 4 42.70 4.12 -9.91
C PHE A 4 41.23 4.24 -9.52
N ILE A 5 40.93 4.92 -8.41
CA ILE A 5 39.55 5.16 -7.97
C ILE A 5 38.82 6.06 -8.96
N PHE A 6 39.49 7.06 -9.54
CA PHE A 6 38.91 7.96 -10.54
C PHE A 6 38.62 7.25 -11.86
N GLU A 7 39.53 6.41 -12.34
CA GLU A 7 39.37 5.65 -13.60
C GLU A 7 38.30 4.55 -13.50
N LYS A 8 38.12 3.95 -12.32
CA LYS A 8 37.13 2.89 -12.07
C LYS A 8 35.89 3.38 -11.32
N PHE A 9 35.73 4.69 -11.16
CA PHE A 9 34.64 5.30 -10.41
C PHE A 9 33.26 4.84 -10.89
N HIS A 10 33.07 4.74 -12.21
CA HIS A 10 31.82 4.27 -12.81
C HIS A 10 31.46 2.84 -12.39
N ILE A 11 32.46 1.95 -12.24
CA ILE A 11 32.24 0.58 -11.78
C ILE A 11 31.85 0.56 -10.31
N ILE A 12 32.53 1.35 -9.48
CA ILE A 12 32.20 1.50 -8.05
C ILE A 12 30.77 2.04 -7.89
N LEU A 13 30.40 3.06 -8.66
CA LEU A 13 29.06 3.64 -8.66
C LEU A 13 28.00 2.63 -9.09
N LEU A 14 28.29 1.83 -10.11
CA LEU A 14 27.37 0.79 -10.60
C LEU A 14 27.12 -0.29 -9.54
N VAL A 15 28.16 -0.78 -8.86
CA VAL A 15 28.02 -1.76 -7.78
C VAL A 15 27.22 -1.19 -6.61
N LEU A 16 27.48 0.06 -6.21
CA LEU A 16 26.71 0.72 -5.15
C LEU A 16 25.24 0.89 -5.52
N THR A 17 24.97 1.30 -6.77
CA THR A 17 23.59 1.48 -7.27
C THR A 17 22.84 0.15 -7.29
N LEU A 18 23.46 -0.92 -7.79
CA LEU A 18 22.89 -2.27 -7.76
C LEU A 18 22.63 -2.75 -6.33
N GLY A 19 23.58 -2.55 -5.42
CA GLY A 19 23.41 -2.88 -4.00
C GLY A 19 22.24 -2.15 -3.37
N LEU A 20 22.06 -0.86 -3.70
CA LEU A 20 20.95 -0.05 -3.22
C LEU A 20 19.60 -0.54 -3.76
N ILE A 21 19.51 -0.88 -5.05
CA ILE A 21 18.29 -1.44 -5.66
C ILE A 21 17.90 -2.74 -4.95
N ILE A 22 18.84 -3.66 -4.75
CA ILE A 22 18.59 -4.93 -4.05
C ILE A 22 18.13 -4.67 -2.61
N PHE A 23 18.78 -3.74 -1.90
CA PHE A 23 18.40 -3.36 -0.55
C PHE A 23 16.96 -2.83 -0.49
N CYS A 24 16.58 -1.93 -1.41
CA CYS A 24 15.22 -1.40 -1.49
C CYS A 24 14.19 -2.52 -1.73
N MET A 25 14.46 -3.45 -2.66
CA MET A 25 13.56 -4.58 -2.92
C MET A 25 13.38 -5.49 -1.70
N VAL A 26 14.45 -5.74 -0.93
CA VAL A 26 14.39 -6.57 0.27
C VAL A 26 13.63 -5.86 1.39
N ASP A 27 13.86 -4.56 1.62
CA ASP A 27 13.16 -3.78 2.65
C ASP A 27 11.64 -3.76 2.40
N GLU A 28 11.23 -3.58 1.13
CA GLU A 28 9.82 -3.63 0.75
C GLU A 28 9.16 -4.98 1.10
N ASN A 29 9.82 -6.08 0.73
CA ASN A 29 9.32 -7.41 1.03
C ASN A 29 9.27 -7.69 2.55
N LEU A 30 10.19 -7.13 3.33
CA LEU A 30 10.24 -7.31 4.78
C LEU A 30 9.07 -6.64 5.51
N TRP A 31 8.69 -5.41 5.13
CA TRP A 31 7.56 -4.77 5.79
C TRP A 31 6.23 -5.42 5.40
N VAL A 32 6.08 -5.86 4.15
CA VAL A 32 4.89 -6.63 3.70
C VAL A 32 4.73 -7.89 4.53
N LYS A 33 5.81 -8.67 4.71
CA LYS A 33 5.79 -9.87 5.56
C LYS A 33 5.42 -9.56 7.01
N LYS A 34 5.88 -8.43 7.56
CA LYS A 34 5.54 -8.00 8.93
C LYS A 34 4.06 -7.62 9.04
N MET A 35 3.54 -6.85 8.08
CA MET A 35 2.12 -6.49 8.01
C MET A 35 1.23 -7.74 7.97
N LEU A 36 1.55 -8.72 7.13
CA LEU A 36 0.78 -9.96 6.98
C LEU A 36 0.81 -10.87 8.22
N LYS A 37 1.78 -10.71 9.14
CA LYS A 37 1.80 -11.44 10.41
C LYS A 37 0.81 -10.89 11.43
N ARG A 38 0.49 -9.61 11.36
CA ARG A 38 -0.40 -8.91 12.31
C ARG A 38 -1.30 -7.92 11.58
N PRO A 39 -2.05 -8.38 10.57
CA PRO A 39 -2.80 -7.51 9.70
C PRO A 39 -4.00 -6.96 10.45
N LYS A 40 -4.30 -5.70 10.17
CA LYS A 40 -5.55 -5.08 10.52
C LYS A 40 -6.12 -4.34 9.34
N TYR A 41 -7.42 -4.08 9.41
CA TYR A 41 -8.17 -3.51 8.31
C TYR A 41 -8.89 -2.24 8.76
N THR A 42 -8.98 -1.28 7.85
CA THR A 42 -9.69 -0.02 8.06
C THR A 42 -10.16 0.51 6.71
N ILE A 43 -10.84 1.64 6.73
CA ILE A 43 -11.27 2.35 5.53
C ILE A 43 -10.33 3.51 5.26
N GLY A 44 -9.89 3.61 4.01
CA GLY A 44 -9.27 4.80 3.45
C GLY A 44 -10.29 5.65 2.72
N GLU A 45 -10.00 6.93 2.64
CA GLU A 45 -10.77 7.88 1.84
C GLU A 45 -9.82 8.66 0.94
N ALA A 46 -10.11 8.67 -0.36
CA ALA A 46 -9.40 9.47 -1.34
C ALA A 46 -9.58 10.97 -1.02
N ILE A 47 -8.48 11.70 -0.89
CA ILE A 47 -8.48 13.15 -0.62
C ILE A 47 -8.31 13.98 -1.89
N THR A 48 -7.85 13.35 -2.97
CA THR A 48 -7.71 13.92 -4.31
C THR A 48 -8.33 12.97 -5.31
N ASP A 49 -8.65 13.49 -6.50
CA ASP A 49 -8.77 12.63 -7.68
C ASP A 49 -7.39 12.09 -8.06
N TRP A 50 -7.35 11.08 -8.93
CA TRP A 50 -6.11 10.63 -9.53
C TRP A 50 -5.40 11.79 -10.22
N HIS A 51 -4.10 11.94 -9.97
CA HIS A 51 -3.31 13.00 -10.56
C HIS A 51 -1.99 12.47 -11.15
N PRO A 52 -1.51 13.09 -12.24
CA PRO A 52 -0.10 12.97 -12.59
C PRO A 52 0.76 13.54 -11.45
N LYS A 53 2.03 13.11 -11.39
CA LYS A 53 2.96 13.34 -10.26
C LYS A 53 2.77 14.69 -9.54
N ASN A 54 2.48 14.65 -8.24
CA ASN A 54 2.46 15.82 -7.35
C ASN A 54 3.57 15.71 -6.28
N ASN A 55 3.47 16.49 -5.20
CA ASN A 55 4.41 16.46 -4.07
C ASN A 55 4.43 15.12 -3.29
N ASN A 56 3.40 14.29 -3.43
CA ASN A 56 3.20 13.04 -2.71
C ASN A 56 3.44 11.79 -3.57
N GLY A 57 3.27 11.89 -4.90
CA GLY A 57 3.53 10.79 -5.83
C GLY A 57 2.70 10.87 -7.10
N VAL A 58 2.69 9.78 -7.88
CA VAL A 58 1.74 9.58 -8.98
C VAL A 58 0.60 8.72 -8.43
N GLY A 59 -0.64 9.11 -8.66
CA GLY A 59 -1.80 8.33 -8.23
C GLY A 59 -2.86 9.15 -7.53
N THR A 60 -3.58 8.50 -6.63
CA THR A 60 -4.59 9.11 -5.77
C THR A 60 -4.06 9.24 -4.35
N ASP A 61 -4.02 10.45 -3.82
CA ASP A 61 -3.73 10.66 -2.41
C ASP A 61 -4.94 10.26 -1.57
N TYR A 62 -4.68 9.60 -0.44
CA TYR A 62 -5.72 9.16 0.47
C TYR A 62 -5.31 9.30 1.93
N SER A 63 -6.31 9.31 2.79
CA SER A 63 -6.11 9.32 4.23
C SER A 63 -6.85 8.18 4.91
N TYR A 64 -6.36 7.76 6.07
CA TYR A 64 -7.03 6.79 6.93
C TYR A 64 -6.71 7.07 8.38
N GLN A 65 -7.66 6.75 9.26
CA GLN A 65 -7.51 6.96 10.69
C GLN A 65 -7.27 5.62 11.41
N VAL A 66 -6.27 5.60 12.28
CA VAL A 66 -6.06 4.53 13.25
C VAL A 66 -5.84 5.15 14.62
N SER A 67 -6.69 4.74 15.55
CA SER A 67 -6.90 5.34 16.87
C SER A 67 -7.30 6.80 16.70
N ASN A 68 -6.40 7.73 17.01
CA ASN A 68 -6.63 9.17 16.86
C ASN A 68 -5.59 9.82 15.93
N LYS A 69 -4.90 9.02 15.11
CA LYS A 69 -3.90 9.51 14.18
C LYS A 69 -4.37 9.29 12.75
N ILE A 70 -4.29 10.36 11.96
CA ILE A 70 -4.52 10.34 10.52
C ILE A 70 -3.18 10.05 9.84
N TYR A 71 -3.23 9.14 8.88
CA TYR A 71 -2.11 8.80 8.02
C TYR A 71 -2.47 9.20 6.59
N TYR A 72 -1.48 9.66 5.85
CA TYR A 72 -1.61 10.06 4.45
C TYR A 72 -0.68 9.21 3.61
N LYS A 73 -1.17 8.76 2.46
CA LYS A 73 -0.38 7.97 1.51
C LYS A 73 -0.95 8.16 0.10
N THR A 74 -0.17 7.79 -0.90
CA THR A 74 -0.58 7.78 -2.30
C THR A 74 -0.72 6.33 -2.76
N THR A 75 -1.77 6.03 -3.51
CA THR A 75 -1.97 4.74 -4.19
C THR A 75 -1.97 4.96 -5.70
N ASN A 76 -1.50 3.98 -6.46
CA ASN A 76 -1.56 4.00 -7.92
C ASN A 76 -2.98 3.75 -8.47
N CYS A 77 -3.90 3.24 -7.65
CA CYS A 77 -5.31 3.05 -8.01
C CYS A 77 -5.96 4.39 -8.41
N SER A 78 -6.82 4.35 -9.43
CA SER A 78 -7.54 5.52 -9.93
C SER A 78 -8.86 5.72 -9.19
N TYR A 79 -8.82 6.47 -8.09
CA TYR A 79 -10.00 6.85 -7.33
C TYR A 79 -10.38 8.30 -7.60
N LYS A 80 -11.65 8.61 -7.35
CA LYS A 80 -12.16 9.98 -7.25
C LYS A 80 -12.11 10.43 -5.80
N LYS A 81 -11.98 11.73 -5.59
CA LYS A 81 -12.01 12.33 -4.25
C LYS A 81 -13.31 11.95 -3.52
N GLY A 82 -13.18 11.46 -2.29
CA GLY A 82 -14.27 10.98 -1.46
C GLY A 82 -14.55 9.48 -1.60
N ASP A 83 -13.96 8.80 -2.59
CA ASP A 83 -14.07 7.34 -2.70
C ASP A 83 -13.49 6.68 -1.45
N LYS A 84 -14.21 5.69 -0.94
CA LYS A 84 -13.82 4.90 0.22
C LYS A 84 -13.46 3.50 -0.20
N PHE A 85 -12.38 2.98 0.37
CA PHE A 85 -11.87 1.66 0.02
C PHE A 85 -11.21 0.96 1.21
N LEU A 86 -11.08 -0.35 1.09
CA LEU A 86 -10.46 -1.18 2.12
C LEU A 86 -8.94 -0.99 2.12
N ILE A 87 -8.38 -0.85 3.31
CA ILE A 87 -6.94 -0.82 3.55
C ILE A 87 -6.56 -1.95 4.50
N ILE A 88 -5.45 -2.62 4.19
CA ILE A 88 -4.70 -3.46 5.15
C ILE A 88 -3.52 -2.67 5.71
N PHE A 89 -3.25 -2.81 7.01
CA PHE A 89 -2.11 -2.16 7.67
C PHE A 89 -1.48 -3.04 8.77
N ASP A 90 -0.21 -2.75 9.10
CA ASP A 90 0.51 -3.37 10.21
C ASP A 90 0.06 -2.76 11.54
N SER A 91 -0.51 -3.58 12.43
CA SER A 91 -0.97 -3.15 13.75
C SER A 91 0.09 -2.49 14.64
N ILE A 92 1.40 -2.76 14.44
CA ILE A 92 2.50 -2.13 15.18
C ILE A 92 2.95 -0.83 14.53
N LYS A 93 2.98 -0.81 13.18
CA LYS A 93 3.43 0.34 12.38
C LYS A 93 2.36 0.72 11.37
N PRO A 94 1.28 1.43 11.76
CA PRO A 94 0.14 1.65 10.87
C PRO A 94 0.45 2.42 9.58
N LYS A 95 1.58 3.13 9.49
CA LYS A 95 2.10 3.73 8.25
C LYS A 95 2.38 2.70 7.14
N ASN A 96 2.66 1.45 7.54
CA ASN A 96 2.85 0.33 6.64
C ASN A 96 1.47 -0.21 6.27
N ALA A 97 0.91 0.35 5.22
CA ALA A 97 -0.43 0.04 4.72
C ALA A 97 -0.44 -0.17 3.21
N LYS A 98 -1.41 -0.92 2.70
CA LYS A 98 -1.68 -1.08 1.26
C LYS A 98 -3.18 -1.02 1.03
N VAL A 99 -3.58 -0.42 -0.09
CA VAL A 99 -4.96 -0.46 -0.57
C VAL A 99 -5.27 -1.88 -1.05
N LEU A 100 -6.49 -2.35 -0.80
CA LEU A 100 -7.02 -3.61 -1.32
C LEU A 100 -8.12 -3.30 -2.33
N ASP A 101 -7.73 -2.78 -3.50
CA ASP A 101 -8.65 -2.37 -4.58
C ASP A 101 -9.43 -3.53 -5.22
N ILE A 102 -8.97 -4.76 -4.98
CA ILE A 102 -9.67 -6.02 -5.30
C ILE A 102 -11.00 -6.21 -4.57
N TYR A 103 -11.34 -5.36 -3.58
CA TYR A 103 -12.61 -5.40 -2.88
C TYR A 103 -13.37 -4.08 -3.02
N SER A 104 -14.55 -4.12 -3.66
CA SER A 104 -15.51 -3.02 -3.58
C SER A 104 -16.23 -3.04 -2.25
N ILE A 105 -16.31 -1.88 -1.60
CA ILE A 105 -16.97 -1.72 -0.30
C ILE A 105 -18.23 -0.85 -0.36
N GLU A 106 -18.62 -0.34 -1.53
CA GLU A 106 -19.69 0.65 -1.70
C GLU A 106 -21.00 0.22 -1.03
N ASN A 107 -21.38 -1.04 -1.21
CA ASN A 107 -22.59 -1.64 -0.65
C ASN A 107 -22.56 -1.79 0.89
N TYR A 108 -21.41 -1.59 1.52
CA TYR A 108 -21.18 -1.79 2.96
C TYR A 108 -20.90 -0.49 3.71
N LEU A 109 -20.88 0.66 3.02
CA LEU A 109 -20.54 1.95 3.63
C LEU A 109 -21.64 2.51 4.54
N ILE A 110 -22.90 2.10 4.32
CA ILE A 110 -24.04 2.55 5.12
C ILE A 110 -23.86 2.01 6.55
N ASP A 111 -23.80 2.91 7.53
CA ASP A 111 -23.62 2.62 8.96
C ASP A 111 -22.36 1.83 9.36
N LEU A 112 -21.33 1.86 8.51
CA LEU A 112 -20.07 1.15 8.75
C LEU A 112 -19.33 1.71 9.98
N LYS A 113 -19.33 0.96 11.07
CA LYS A 113 -18.57 1.30 12.28
C LYS A 113 -17.15 0.75 12.18
N VAL A 114 -16.20 1.65 11.95
CA VAL A 114 -14.76 1.31 11.96
C VAL A 114 -14.23 1.40 13.39
N PRO A 115 -13.75 0.30 14.00
CA PRO A 115 -13.11 0.35 15.31
C PRO A 115 -11.90 1.25 15.27
N SER A 116 -11.64 1.99 16.35
CA SER A 116 -10.50 2.92 16.41
C SER A 116 -9.18 2.20 16.09
N LYS A 117 -8.96 0.98 16.58
CA LYS A 117 -7.74 0.20 16.28
C LYS A 117 -7.80 -0.59 14.97
N GLY A 118 -8.81 -0.39 14.12
CA GLY A 118 -9.09 -1.22 12.95
C GLY A 118 -9.61 -2.62 13.28
N TRP A 119 -10.23 -3.25 12.30
CA TRP A 119 -10.76 -4.62 12.37
C TRP A 119 -9.64 -5.65 12.38
N LYS A 120 -9.86 -6.78 13.08
CA LYS A 120 -9.18 -8.03 12.73
C LYS A 120 -9.87 -8.63 11.50
N TYR A 121 -9.22 -9.60 10.86
CA TYR A 121 -9.77 -10.30 9.70
C TYR A 121 -11.23 -10.75 9.89
N GLN A 122 -11.51 -11.44 11.00
CA GLN A 122 -12.84 -11.97 11.33
C GLN A 122 -13.89 -10.89 11.67
N ASP A 123 -13.46 -9.66 11.94
CA ASP A 123 -14.34 -8.56 12.34
C ASP A 123 -14.70 -7.68 11.13
N VAL A 124 -14.14 -7.97 9.94
CA VAL A 124 -14.43 -7.23 8.72
C VAL A 124 -15.86 -7.54 8.27
N PRO A 125 -16.74 -6.52 8.09
CA PRO A 125 -18.18 -6.74 7.88
C PRO A 125 -18.56 -7.08 6.43
N PHE A 126 -17.58 -7.41 5.58
CA PHE A 126 -17.78 -7.80 4.20
C PHE A 126 -16.86 -8.96 3.84
N ASN A 127 -17.20 -9.69 2.78
CA ASN A 127 -16.52 -10.92 2.43
C ASN A 127 -15.11 -10.64 1.89
N ILE A 128 -14.09 -11.01 2.65
CA ILE A 128 -12.68 -10.94 2.25
C ILE A 128 -12.03 -12.30 2.39
N ASP A 129 -10.98 -12.56 1.59
CA ASP A 129 -10.26 -13.82 1.60
C ASP A 129 -8.78 -13.57 1.93
N SER A 130 -8.32 -14.17 3.02
CA SER A 130 -6.94 -13.98 3.50
C SER A 130 -5.87 -14.51 2.53
N ASN A 131 -6.16 -15.56 1.75
CA ASN A 131 -5.21 -16.11 0.77
C ASN A 131 -5.10 -15.21 -0.45
N THR A 132 -6.23 -14.70 -0.94
CA THR A 132 -6.29 -13.70 -2.02
C THR A 132 -5.56 -12.43 -1.62
N ILE A 133 -5.79 -11.91 -0.40
CA ILE A 133 -5.06 -10.75 0.13
C ILE A 133 -3.57 -11.04 0.18
N LYS A 134 -3.17 -12.21 0.70
CA LYS A 134 -1.75 -12.57 0.79
C LYS A 134 -1.10 -12.61 -0.59
N LYS A 135 -1.74 -13.22 -1.59
CA LYS A 135 -1.26 -13.24 -2.98
C LYS A 135 -1.18 -11.81 -3.54
N TYR A 136 -2.26 -11.04 -3.48
CA TYR A 136 -2.33 -9.67 -3.99
C TYR A 136 -1.28 -8.71 -3.37
N VAL A 137 -1.03 -8.83 -2.07
CA VAL A 137 -0.04 -7.97 -1.39
C VAL A 137 1.39 -8.41 -1.73
N GLN A 138 1.64 -9.71 -1.90
CA GLN A 138 2.96 -10.28 -2.16
C GLN A 138 3.35 -10.32 -3.65
N ASP A 139 2.37 -10.42 -4.55
CA ASP A 139 2.59 -10.43 -5.99
C ASP A 139 2.79 -8.99 -6.48
N TRP A 140 3.96 -8.74 -7.05
CA TRP A 140 4.33 -7.50 -7.70
C TRP A 140 3.70 -7.35 -9.10
N ASN A 141 2.99 -8.39 -9.57
CA ASN A 141 2.56 -8.57 -10.96
C ASN A 141 1.04 -8.60 -11.16
N VAL A 142 0.26 -8.17 -10.17
CA VAL A 142 -1.19 -8.08 -10.35
C VAL A 142 -1.50 -6.73 -11.01
N GLU A 143 -1.58 -6.71 -12.34
CA GLU A 143 -2.28 -5.63 -13.05
C GLU A 143 -3.70 -5.54 -12.46
N PRO A 144 -4.25 -4.33 -12.26
CA PRO A 144 -5.63 -4.19 -11.82
C PRO A 144 -6.51 -4.87 -12.87
N PHE A 145 -7.04 -6.05 -12.53
CA PHE A 145 -7.81 -6.88 -13.45
C PHE A 145 -8.85 -6.02 -14.17
N GLU A 146 -8.83 -6.07 -15.50
CA GLU A 146 -9.84 -5.44 -16.35
C GLU A 146 -11.22 -5.82 -15.81
N TYR A 147 -12.05 -4.81 -15.57
CA TYR A 147 -13.43 -4.97 -15.18
C TYR A 147 -14.13 -5.87 -16.20
N ILE A 148 -14.50 -7.09 -15.79
CA ILE A 148 -15.46 -7.88 -16.55
C ILE A 148 -16.82 -7.21 -16.30
N GLU A 149 -17.22 -6.34 -17.23
CA GLU A 149 -18.62 -5.95 -17.38
C GLU A 149 -19.45 -7.23 -17.54
N LYS A 150 -20.43 -7.41 -16.66
CA LYS A 150 -21.47 -8.44 -16.79
C LYS A 150 -22.64 -7.89 -17.58
#